data_AF-A0A1I2L4W0-F1
#
_entry.id   AF-A0A1I2L4W0-F1
#
_cell.length_a   1.000
_cell.length_b   1.000
_cell.length_c   1.000
_cell.angle_alpha   90.00
_cell.angle_beta   90.00
_cell.angle_gamma   90.00
#
_symmetry.space_group_name_H-M   'P 1'
#
loop_
_entity.id
_entity.type
_entity.pdbx_description
1 polymer ?
#
loop_
_entity_poly.entity_id
_entity_poly.type
_entity_poly.pdbx_seq_one_letter_code
_entity_poly.pdbx_strand_id
1 'polypeptide(L)'
;MSVLMTSVPVAQVRKWGGASASGALSFAAARVARIVLQREPMASEALSWTTLYSCQGEAVRGRAELALNLLARPELAELDVKERLLRAYNAVFDRYDGSQPADMAYWRSQVTAGRELPALVRQELVPLYESGYRSSPCAAPAMARSPLFVVRDASGLPLVFTVGANRSLYMFRRTPFGRWSQTDLSAMLPLNQPGKVQALDVQQAPDGTIALALAVAPLGSNGGPSLHVAVGIPNHLDEAAWVETMRGMAPRHVPEVEDDVTRISFGLLQSGAVPMVLVTAANTWYFNAAVEGPLTAWEEQEDEDSLATAIGSYRVPGAWRLSDTPCGRTLRFNSFARAAAWGIAIDYQGLPRRATNLHLAPSNVPNVPDVFVAGDSIVVYRGGQSVPQPVANIGGACVVWSESNAIGEHLAYADGAGGLWLVCRKQGGRWGMPVPIASTLVMAALLAAPNHGGVHAIGVTPGGALAWLRFNSDGAQVGAEEITQAAVWDDQAQDVQRATRVARSVA
;
A
#
# COMPACT_ATOMS: atom_id res chain seq x y z
N MET A 1 22.21 6.10 -35.94
CA MET A 1 20.96 5.62 -35.32
C MET A 1 21.27 5.25 -33.88
N SER A 2 20.99 6.13 -32.94
CA SER A 2 21.26 5.96 -31.51
C SER A 2 20.24 6.79 -30.74
N VAL A 3 19.52 6.17 -29.81
CA VAL A 3 19.66 6.35 -28.36
C VAL A 3 18.38 5.80 -27.69
N LEU A 4 18.59 4.70 -26.96
CA LEU A 4 17.97 4.28 -25.70
C LEU A 4 16.66 4.96 -25.26
N MET A 5 15.57 4.19 -25.29
CA MET A 5 14.46 4.38 -24.36
C MET A 5 14.87 3.83 -22.99
N THR A 6 15.16 4.74 -22.08
CA THR A 6 15.25 4.51 -20.64
C THR A 6 13.85 4.31 -20.07
N SER A 7 13.51 3.09 -19.65
CA SER A 7 12.39 2.88 -18.72
C SER A 7 12.94 2.41 -17.38
N VAL A 8 13.13 3.37 -16.48
CA VAL A 8 13.27 3.13 -15.04
C VAL A 8 11.92 2.61 -14.54
N PRO A 9 11.84 1.74 -13.52
CA PRO A 9 10.55 1.36 -12.94
C PRO A 9 9.79 2.60 -12.47
N VAL A 10 8.69 2.93 -13.16
CA VAL A 10 7.80 4.06 -12.90
C VAL A 10 6.86 3.68 -11.76
N ALA A 11 6.93 4.37 -10.63
CA ALA A 11 6.05 4.17 -9.49
C ALA A 11 4.69 4.87 -9.75
N GLN A 12 3.65 4.15 -10.23
CA GLN A 12 2.31 4.74 -10.38
C GLN A 12 1.60 4.85 -9.04
N VAL A 13 1.76 5.98 -8.33
CA VAL A 13 1.06 6.20 -7.07
C VAL A 13 -0.42 6.48 -7.37
N ARG A 14 -1.28 5.47 -7.12
CA ARG A 14 -2.71 5.73 -7.04
C ARG A 14 -3.00 6.34 -5.67
N LYS A 15 -4.02 7.19 -5.59
CA LYS A 15 -4.58 7.78 -4.36
C LYS A 15 -5.01 6.72 -3.31
N TRP A 16 -4.90 5.42 -3.64
CA TRP A 16 -5.27 4.25 -2.87
C TRP A 16 -4.18 3.20 -3.08
N GLY A 17 -3.48 2.84 -2.01
CA GLY A 17 -2.53 1.72 -2.01
C GLY A 17 -1.35 1.91 -2.94
N GLY A 18 -0.40 2.75 -2.54
CA GLY A 18 0.98 2.73 -3.01
C GLY A 18 1.21 2.90 -4.52
N ALA A 19 2.49 2.88 -4.88
CA ALA A 19 2.89 2.92 -6.27
C ALA A 19 2.80 1.54 -6.93
N SER A 20 2.22 1.48 -8.12
CA SER A 20 2.35 0.33 -9.02
C SER A 20 3.57 0.53 -9.91
N ALA A 21 4.63 -0.24 -9.69
CA ALA A 21 5.82 -0.21 -10.55
C ALA A 21 5.48 -0.61 -12.00
N SER A 22 5.86 0.23 -12.98
CA SER A 22 5.97 -0.20 -14.36
C SER A 22 7.19 -1.12 -14.48
N GLY A 23 6.95 -2.43 -14.52
CA GLY A 23 8.03 -3.41 -14.70
C GLY A 23 7.86 -4.66 -13.84
N ALA A 24 6.73 -5.36 -13.95
CA ALA A 24 6.50 -6.61 -13.22
C ALA A 24 7.67 -7.63 -13.36
N LEU A 25 8.36 -7.62 -14.51
CA LEU A 25 9.53 -8.46 -14.77
C LEU A 25 10.80 -7.98 -14.05
N SER A 26 11.04 -6.66 -13.95
CA SER A 26 12.20 -6.14 -13.21
C SER A 26 12.05 -6.34 -11.71
N PHE A 27 10.82 -6.29 -11.19
CA PHE A 27 10.49 -6.67 -9.82
C PHE A 27 10.77 -8.16 -9.56
N ALA A 28 10.33 -9.05 -10.45
CA ALA A 28 10.58 -10.48 -10.30
C ALA A 28 12.08 -10.82 -10.33
N ALA A 29 12.84 -10.19 -11.24
CA ALA A 29 14.29 -10.36 -11.31
C ALA A 29 15.00 -9.80 -10.05
N ALA A 30 14.60 -8.61 -9.57
CA ALA A 30 15.15 -8.03 -8.36
C ALA A 30 14.89 -8.90 -7.12
N ARG A 31 13.70 -9.50 -7.03
CA ARG A 31 13.33 -10.40 -5.93
C ARG A 31 14.17 -11.67 -5.90
N VAL A 32 14.33 -12.33 -7.05
CA VAL A 32 15.23 -13.50 -7.17
C VAL A 32 16.64 -13.12 -6.77
N ALA A 33 17.12 -11.97 -7.24
CA ALA A 33 18.44 -11.51 -6.90
C ALA A 33 18.60 -11.22 -5.41
N ARG A 34 17.60 -10.64 -4.76
CA ARG A 34 17.62 -10.44 -3.31
C ARG A 34 17.71 -11.75 -2.56
N ILE A 35 16.92 -12.75 -2.93
CA ILE A 35 16.93 -14.08 -2.30
C ILE A 35 18.31 -14.74 -2.45
N VAL A 36 18.93 -14.64 -3.63
CA VAL A 36 20.20 -15.31 -3.92
C VAL A 36 21.42 -14.54 -3.38
N LEU A 37 21.42 -13.21 -3.49
CA LEU A 37 22.52 -12.36 -3.06
C LEU A 37 22.44 -11.95 -1.59
N GLN A 38 21.28 -12.12 -0.95
CA GLN A 38 21.02 -11.69 0.44
C GLN A 38 21.26 -10.18 0.66
N ARG A 39 21.03 -9.38 -0.39
CA ARG A 39 21.08 -7.92 -0.37
C ARG A 39 20.09 -7.33 -1.37
N GLU A 40 19.72 -6.08 -1.19
CA GLU A 40 18.94 -5.37 -2.20
C GLU A 40 19.80 -5.14 -3.47
N PRO A 41 19.29 -5.48 -4.66
CA PRO A 41 20.01 -5.22 -5.90
C PRO A 41 19.94 -3.74 -6.29
N MET A 42 20.97 -3.25 -6.97
CA MET A 42 20.93 -1.92 -7.57
C MET A 42 19.95 -1.91 -8.75
N ALA A 43 19.36 -0.74 -9.05
CA ALA A 43 18.41 -0.59 -10.16
C ALA A 43 19.01 -1.02 -11.52
N SER A 44 20.29 -0.72 -11.77
CA SER A 44 21.02 -1.15 -12.97
C SER A 44 21.21 -2.67 -13.05
N GLU A 45 21.48 -3.31 -11.90
CA GLU A 45 21.60 -4.76 -11.81
C GLU A 45 20.27 -5.44 -12.12
N ALA A 46 19.19 -5.01 -11.47
CA ALA A 46 17.84 -5.54 -11.68
C ALA A 46 17.40 -5.41 -13.15
N LEU A 47 17.69 -4.26 -13.78
CA LEU A 47 17.41 -4.03 -15.20
C LEU A 47 18.17 -5.03 -16.08
N SER A 48 19.47 -5.26 -15.81
CA SER A 48 20.29 -6.18 -16.59
C SER A 48 19.79 -7.62 -16.54
N TRP A 49 19.26 -8.05 -15.39
CA TRP A 49 18.74 -9.41 -15.18
C TRP A 49 17.31 -9.62 -15.70
N THR A 50 16.58 -8.53 -15.93
CA THR A 50 15.20 -8.58 -16.45
C THR A 50 15.16 -9.31 -17.79
N THR A 51 16.15 -9.08 -18.67
CA THR A 51 16.23 -9.74 -19.97
C THR A 51 16.37 -11.25 -19.82
N LEU A 52 17.30 -11.72 -18.98
CA LEU A 52 17.52 -13.16 -18.75
C LEU A 52 16.26 -13.85 -18.22
N TYR A 53 15.58 -13.20 -17.26
CA TYR A 53 14.34 -13.69 -16.68
C TYR A 53 13.23 -13.80 -17.73
N SER A 54 13.08 -12.76 -18.56
CA SER A 54 11.98 -12.66 -19.54
C SER A 54 12.06 -13.67 -20.68
N CYS A 55 13.26 -14.15 -21.02
CA CYS A 55 13.46 -15.10 -22.13
C CYS A 55 12.97 -16.52 -21.85
N GLN A 56 12.56 -16.87 -20.62
CA GLN A 56 12.28 -18.26 -20.23
C GLN A 56 10.83 -18.72 -20.45
N GLY A 57 9.95 -17.87 -20.99
CA GLY A 57 8.55 -18.17 -21.29
C GLY A 57 7.64 -18.30 -20.06
N GLU A 58 8.13 -18.91 -18.98
CA GLU A 58 7.42 -19.07 -17.71
C GLU A 58 8.18 -18.45 -16.53
N ALA A 59 7.43 -17.87 -15.58
CA ALA A 59 8.00 -17.16 -14.44
C ALA A 59 8.91 -18.03 -13.57
N VAL A 60 8.50 -19.28 -13.28
CA VAL A 60 9.28 -20.20 -12.44
C VAL A 60 10.62 -20.58 -13.08
N ARG A 61 10.65 -20.76 -14.41
CA ARG A 61 11.87 -21.01 -15.18
C ARG A 61 12.78 -19.77 -15.22
N GLY A 62 12.18 -18.58 -15.37
CA GLY A 62 12.87 -17.31 -15.21
C GLY A 62 13.57 -17.18 -13.86
N ARG A 63 12.88 -17.54 -12.77
CA ARG A 63 13.47 -17.55 -11.41
C ARG A 63 14.62 -18.55 -11.30
N ALA A 64 14.44 -19.77 -11.81
CA ALA A 64 15.45 -20.82 -11.77
C ALA A 64 16.73 -20.43 -12.52
N GLU A 65 16.62 -19.97 -13.78
CA GLU A 65 17.79 -19.62 -14.61
C GLU A 65 18.52 -18.40 -14.08
N LEU A 66 17.80 -17.40 -13.60
CA LEU A 66 18.42 -16.23 -12.96
C LEU A 66 19.13 -16.65 -11.66
N ALA A 67 18.52 -17.48 -10.83
CA ALA A 67 19.15 -17.96 -9.61
C ALA A 67 20.45 -18.73 -9.88
N LEU A 68 20.45 -19.63 -10.87
CA LEU A 68 21.64 -20.38 -11.28
C LEU A 68 22.74 -19.46 -11.82
N ASN A 69 22.38 -18.45 -12.64
CA ASN A 69 23.34 -17.46 -13.13
C ASN A 69 23.96 -16.65 -12.00
N LEU A 70 23.16 -16.21 -11.03
CA LEU A 70 23.65 -15.46 -9.89
C LEU A 70 24.55 -16.30 -8.97
N LEU A 71 24.18 -17.57 -8.72
CA LEU A 71 24.99 -18.51 -7.93
C LEU A 71 26.32 -18.88 -8.60
N ALA A 72 26.43 -18.71 -9.92
CA ALA A 72 27.68 -18.91 -10.64
C ALA A 72 28.65 -17.71 -10.56
N ARG A 73 28.23 -16.59 -9.96
CA ARG A 73 29.09 -15.41 -9.84
C ARG A 73 30.28 -15.66 -8.91
N PRO A 74 31.45 -15.04 -9.18
CA PRO A 74 32.63 -15.18 -8.33
C PRO A 74 32.39 -14.78 -6.87
N GLU A 75 31.56 -13.76 -6.63
CA GLU A 75 31.19 -13.28 -5.29
C GLU A 75 30.52 -14.36 -4.42
N LEU A 76 29.91 -15.38 -5.04
CA LEU A 76 29.26 -16.49 -4.33
C LEU A 76 30.08 -17.78 -4.43
N ALA A 77 31.32 -17.72 -4.93
CA ALA A 77 32.19 -18.89 -5.11
C ALA A 77 32.39 -19.68 -3.80
N GLU A 78 32.55 -18.96 -2.69
CA GLU A 78 32.82 -19.52 -1.36
C GLU A 78 31.62 -20.23 -0.71
N LEU A 79 30.40 -20.07 -1.25
CA LEU A 79 29.23 -20.74 -0.70
C LEU A 79 29.34 -22.25 -0.92
N ASP A 80 29.09 -23.01 0.14
CA ASP A 80 28.98 -24.46 0.04
C ASP A 80 27.75 -24.87 -0.81
N VAL A 81 27.74 -26.13 -1.25
CA VAL A 81 26.67 -26.63 -2.11
C VAL A 81 25.29 -26.65 -1.42
N LYS A 82 25.26 -26.74 -0.08
CA LYS A 82 24.01 -26.80 0.70
C LYS A 82 23.36 -25.43 0.78
N GLU A 83 24.15 -24.39 0.95
CA GLU A 83 23.73 -23.00 0.98
C GLU A 83 23.31 -22.54 -0.42
N ARG A 84 24.09 -22.90 -1.46
CA ARG A 84 23.69 -22.66 -2.86
C ARG A 84 22.35 -23.32 -3.19
N LEU A 85 22.15 -24.56 -2.75
CA LEU A 85 20.89 -25.28 -2.91
C LEU A 85 19.73 -24.56 -2.19
N LEU A 86 19.92 -24.14 -0.94
CA LEU A 86 18.90 -23.42 -0.17
C LEU A 86 18.49 -22.13 -0.89
N ARG A 87 19.45 -21.35 -1.39
CA ARG A 87 19.17 -20.11 -2.12
C ARG A 87 18.48 -20.35 -3.45
N ALA A 88 18.88 -21.39 -4.19
CA ALA A 88 18.20 -21.78 -5.42
C ALA A 88 16.76 -22.25 -5.15
N TYR A 89 16.55 -23.07 -4.12
CA TYR A 89 15.24 -23.51 -3.67
C TYR A 89 14.36 -22.30 -3.33
N ASN A 90 14.85 -21.39 -2.48
CA ASN A 90 14.11 -20.21 -2.07
C ASN A 90 13.77 -19.34 -3.28
N ALA A 91 14.67 -19.18 -4.25
CA ALA A 91 14.39 -18.43 -5.47
C ALA A 91 13.30 -19.08 -6.34
N VAL A 92 13.35 -20.40 -6.56
CA VAL A 92 12.34 -21.12 -7.36
C VAL A 92 10.95 -20.97 -6.74
N PHE A 93 10.86 -21.17 -5.42
CA PHE A 93 9.61 -21.10 -4.64
C PHE A 93 9.24 -19.69 -4.17
N ASP A 94 9.98 -18.67 -4.60
CA ASP A 94 9.78 -17.26 -4.23
C ASP A 94 9.71 -17.02 -2.70
N ARG A 95 10.49 -17.80 -1.94
CA ARG A 95 10.51 -17.76 -0.48
C ARG A 95 11.24 -16.54 0.04
N TYR A 96 10.50 -15.75 0.81
CA TYR A 96 11.00 -14.53 1.43
C TYR A 96 11.72 -14.76 2.76
N ASP A 97 11.34 -15.79 3.54
CA ASP A 97 11.96 -16.03 4.84
C ASP A 97 13.32 -16.75 4.73
N GLY A 98 14.27 -16.35 5.59
CA GLY A 98 15.55 -17.03 5.74
C GLY A 98 15.47 -18.34 6.54
N SER A 99 14.26 -18.83 6.82
CA SER A 99 14.06 -20.08 7.55
C SER A 99 14.31 -21.29 6.66
N GLN A 100 14.68 -22.42 7.27
CA GLN A 100 14.93 -23.64 6.50
C GLN A 100 13.60 -24.30 6.07
N PRO A 101 13.41 -24.65 4.79
CA PRO A 101 12.25 -25.42 4.33
C PRO A 101 12.11 -26.76 5.05
N ALA A 102 10.87 -27.17 5.31
CA ALA A 102 10.58 -28.45 5.97
C ALA A 102 11.14 -29.65 5.17
N ASP A 103 11.11 -29.56 3.84
CA ASP A 103 11.60 -30.56 2.89
C ASP A 103 13.09 -30.38 2.53
N MET A 104 13.79 -29.39 3.10
CA MET A 104 15.19 -29.11 2.76
C MET A 104 16.14 -30.28 3.08
N ALA A 105 15.80 -31.11 4.08
CA ALA A 105 16.59 -32.29 4.42
C ALA A 105 16.65 -33.29 3.25
N TYR A 106 15.53 -33.50 2.55
CA TYR A 106 15.46 -34.36 1.37
C TYR A 106 16.29 -33.80 0.21
N TRP A 107 16.18 -32.51 -0.08
CA TRP A 107 16.96 -31.89 -1.16
C TRP A 107 18.47 -31.93 -0.90
N ARG A 108 18.88 -31.75 0.37
CA ARG A 108 20.29 -31.89 0.78
C ARG A 108 20.81 -33.31 0.57
N SER A 109 19.99 -34.34 0.81
CA SER A 109 20.41 -35.73 0.55
C SER A 109 20.62 -35.99 -0.95
N GLN A 110 19.82 -35.37 -1.83
CA GLN A 110 19.99 -35.51 -3.28
C GLN A 110 21.34 -34.95 -3.77
N VAL A 111 21.73 -33.77 -3.29
CA VAL A 111 23.05 -33.19 -3.60
C VAL A 111 24.18 -34.04 -3.02
N THR A 112 24.01 -34.54 -1.80
CA THR A 112 25.01 -35.41 -1.16
C THR A 112 25.19 -36.73 -1.92
N ALA A 113 24.14 -37.22 -2.59
CA ALA A 113 24.18 -38.38 -3.47
C ALA A 113 24.82 -38.11 -4.85
N GLY A 114 25.41 -36.92 -5.06
CA GLY A 114 26.16 -36.58 -6.28
C GLY A 114 25.32 -35.96 -7.40
N ARG A 115 24.03 -35.61 -7.16
CA ARG A 115 23.25 -34.88 -8.16
C ARG A 115 23.71 -33.43 -8.25
N GLU A 116 23.93 -32.96 -9.47
CA GLU A 116 24.34 -31.59 -9.74
C GLU A 116 23.22 -30.58 -9.46
N LEU A 117 23.57 -29.43 -8.88
CA LEU A 117 22.62 -28.38 -8.52
C LEU A 117 21.78 -27.87 -9.72
N PRO A 118 22.36 -27.57 -10.90
CA PRO A 118 21.57 -27.14 -12.05
C PRO A 118 20.54 -28.18 -12.51
N ALA A 119 20.89 -29.47 -12.46
CA ALA A 119 19.99 -30.56 -12.82
C ALA A 119 18.84 -30.66 -11.82
N LEU A 120 19.14 -30.62 -10.51
CA LEU A 120 18.11 -30.61 -9.46
C LEU A 120 17.14 -29.44 -9.59
N VAL A 121 17.65 -28.23 -9.84
CA VAL A 121 16.81 -27.04 -10.00
C VAL A 121 15.89 -27.18 -11.21
N ARG A 122 16.42 -27.52 -12.38
CA ARG A 122 15.66 -27.55 -13.64
C ARG A 122 14.73 -28.74 -13.77
N GLN A 123 15.15 -29.92 -13.31
CA GLN A 123 14.46 -31.18 -13.58
C GLN A 123 13.58 -31.64 -12.41
N GLU A 124 13.79 -31.11 -11.20
CA GLU A 124 13.03 -31.53 -10.01
C GLU A 124 12.29 -30.35 -9.38
N LEU A 125 12.98 -29.27 -9.01
CA LEU A 125 12.35 -28.15 -8.28
C LEU A 125 11.34 -27.37 -9.14
N VAL A 126 11.69 -27.08 -10.40
CA VAL A 126 10.80 -26.39 -11.33
C VAL A 126 9.52 -27.22 -11.59
N PRO A 127 9.59 -28.49 -12.02
CA PRO A 127 8.38 -29.33 -12.18
C PRO A 127 7.58 -29.49 -10.88
N LEU A 128 8.25 -29.58 -9.73
CA LEU A 128 7.56 -29.65 -8.45
C LEU A 128 6.75 -28.37 -8.17
N TYR A 129 7.31 -27.19 -8.43
CA TYR A 129 6.57 -25.94 -8.31
C TYR A 129 5.39 -25.88 -9.29
N GLU A 130 5.61 -26.29 -10.55
CA GLU A 130 4.59 -26.35 -11.61
C GLU A 130 3.44 -27.31 -11.24
N SER A 131 3.70 -28.38 -10.46
CA SER A 131 2.66 -29.27 -9.94
C SER A 131 1.74 -28.67 -8.87
N GLY A 132 2.02 -27.44 -8.42
CA GLY A 132 1.27 -26.75 -7.36
C GLY A 132 1.77 -27.04 -5.94
N TYR A 133 2.89 -27.73 -5.79
CA TYR A 133 3.45 -28.07 -4.47
C TYR A 133 3.85 -26.82 -3.67
N ARG A 134 3.47 -26.77 -2.40
CA ARG A 134 3.80 -25.69 -1.45
C ARG A 134 3.98 -26.26 -0.03
N SER A 135 5.23 -26.37 0.43
CA SER A 135 5.60 -27.03 1.71
C SER A 135 5.74 -26.09 2.90
N SER A 136 5.92 -24.80 2.67
CA SER A 136 6.11 -23.80 3.72
C SER A 136 5.60 -22.43 3.27
N PRO A 137 5.31 -21.51 4.22
CA PRO A 137 5.13 -20.09 3.93
C PRO A 137 6.29 -19.57 3.08
N CYS A 138 5.97 -18.72 2.10
CA CYS A 138 6.94 -18.24 1.13
C CYS A 138 6.73 -16.77 0.74
N ALA A 139 5.50 -16.27 0.84
CA ALA A 139 5.19 -14.92 0.42
C ALA A 139 5.65 -13.88 1.46
N ALA A 140 6.08 -12.72 0.98
CA ALA A 140 6.23 -11.55 1.82
C ALA A 140 4.83 -11.05 2.25
N PRO A 141 4.63 -10.71 3.53
CA PRO A 141 3.38 -10.12 4.01
C PRO A 141 3.16 -8.69 3.49
N ALA A 142 4.19 -7.90 3.21
CA ALA A 142 4.05 -6.65 2.46
C ALA A 142 4.45 -6.87 0.99
N MET A 143 3.64 -6.38 0.06
CA MET A 143 3.95 -6.44 -1.36
C MET A 143 3.51 -5.18 -2.11
N ALA A 144 4.22 -4.84 -3.17
CA ALA A 144 4.04 -3.58 -3.92
C ALA A 144 2.69 -3.43 -4.64
N ARG A 145 1.81 -4.43 -4.59
CA ARG A 145 0.44 -4.36 -5.15
C ARG A 145 -0.64 -4.34 -4.08
N SER A 146 -0.26 -4.52 -2.82
CA SER A 146 -1.19 -4.52 -1.71
C SER A 146 -1.30 -3.14 -1.10
N PRO A 147 -2.45 -2.78 -0.49
CA PRO A 147 -2.55 -1.58 0.31
C PRO A 147 -1.48 -1.55 1.40
N LEU A 148 -0.85 -0.39 1.57
CA LEU A 148 0.12 -0.10 2.61
C LEU A 148 -0.26 1.25 3.23
N PHE A 149 -0.51 1.24 4.53
CA PHE A 149 -0.84 2.42 5.31
C PHE A 149 0.14 2.58 6.44
N VAL A 150 0.37 3.82 6.84
CA VAL A 150 1.23 4.11 7.97
C VAL A 150 0.65 5.26 8.79
N VAL A 151 0.64 5.06 10.10
CA VAL A 151 0.25 6.07 11.10
C VAL A 151 1.33 6.14 12.18
N ARG A 152 1.23 7.10 13.09
CA ARG A 152 2.15 7.19 14.23
C ARG A 152 1.58 6.53 15.47
N ASP A 153 2.44 5.83 16.20
CA ASP A 153 2.16 5.53 17.60
C ASP A 153 2.38 6.77 18.50
N ALA A 154 2.10 6.64 19.79
CA ALA A 154 2.26 7.72 20.76
C ALA A 154 3.71 8.22 20.95
N SER A 155 4.71 7.44 20.54
CA SER A 155 6.12 7.86 20.53
C SER A 155 6.52 8.57 19.24
N GLY A 156 5.62 8.65 18.25
CA GLY A 156 5.90 9.19 16.92
C GLY A 156 6.60 8.19 16.00
N LEU A 157 6.67 6.91 16.38
CA LEU A 157 7.24 5.85 15.55
C LEU A 157 6.19 5.29 14.58
N PRO A 158 6.62 4.75 13.42
CA PRO A 158 5.70 4.19 12.44
C PRO A 158 4.96 2.95 12.98
N LEU A 159 3.64 2.95 12.79
CA LEU A 159 2.78 1.78 12.87
C LEU A 159 2.26 1.49 11.45
N VAL A 160 2.62 0.34 10.91
CA VAL A 160 2.42 0.01 9.48
C VAL A 160 1.33 -1.03 9.37
N PHE A 161 0.37 -0.82 8.46
CA PHE A 161 -0.70 -1.75 8.14
C PHE A 161 -0.62 -2.17 6.68
N THR A 162 -0.75 -3.46 6.39
CA THR A 162 -0.77 -3.96 5.02
C THR A 162 -1.62 -5.21 4.89
N VAL A 163 -2.06 -5.51 3.67
CA VAL A 163 -2.75 -6.76 3.35
C VAL A 163 -1.77 -7.69 2.65
N GLY A 164 -1.49 -8.85 3.26
CA GLY A 164 -0.56 -9.80 2.67
C GLY A 164 -1.10 -10.59 1.49
N ALA A 165 -0.22 -11.37 0.88
CA ALA A 165 -0.57 -12.20 -0.28
C ALA A 165 -1.68 -13.23 0.01
N ASN A 166 -1.85 -13.64 1.28
CA ASN A 166 -2.98 -14.46 1.77
C ASN A 166 -4.24 -13.64 2.11
N ARG A 167 -4.29 -12.36 1.71
CA ARG A 167 -5.39 -11.43 2.03
C ARG A 167 -5.69 -11.28 3.53
N SER A 168 -4.68 -11.48 4.38
CA SER A 168 -4.76 -11.18 5.81
C SER A 168 -4.18 -9.79 6.11
N LEU A 169 -4.73 -9.10 7.10
CA LEU A 169 -4.29 -7.81 7.59
C LEU A 169 -3.12 -8.01 8.56
N TYR A 170 -1.98 -7.44 8.23
CA TYR A 170 -0.80 -7.42 9.09
C TYR A 170 -0.53 -6.02 9.62
N MET A 171 -0.08 -5.98 10.87
CA MET A 171 0.45 -4.80 11.52
C MET A 171 1.93 -5.00 11.82
N PHE A 172 2.76 -4.00 11.49
CA PHE A 172 4.16 -3.94 11.93
C PHE A 172 4.36 -2.79 12.89
N ARG A 173 5.02 -3.08 14.01
CA ARG A 173 5.29 -2.12 15.07
C ARG A 173 6.72 -2.27 15.59
N ARG A 174 7.33 -1.17 16.03
CA ARG A 174 8.57 -1.24 16.77
C ARG A 174 8.29 -1.60 18.23
N THR A 175 8.89 -2.69 18.69
CA THR A 175 8.84 -3.13 20.08
C THR A 175 9.67 -2.19 20.98
N PRO A 176 9.41 -2.17 22.30
CA PRO A 176 10.23 -1.40 23.25
C PRO A 176 11.73 -1.73 23.22
N PHE A 177 12.09 -2.93 22.74
CA PHE A 177 13.48 -3.38 22.57
C PHE A 177 14.10 -2.98 21.22
N GLY A 178 13.41 -2.15 20.44
CA GLY A 178 13.91 -1.63 19.17
C GLY A 178 13.83 -2.60 17.98
N ARG A 179 13.20 -3.78 18.14
CA ARG A 179 12.94 -4.75 17.06
C ARG A 179 11.57 -4.54 16.44
N TRP A 180 11.38 -4.95 15.19
CA TRP A 180 10.06 -5.00 14.56
C TRP A 180 9.28 -6.26 14.99
N SER A 181 8.00 -6.10 15.30
CA SER A 181 7.03 -7.18 15.41
C SER A 181 6.10 -7.18 14.21
N GLN A 182 5.57 -8.36 13.88
CA GLN A 182 4.55 -8.58 12.86
C GLN A 182 3.39 -9.31 13.51
N THR A 183 2.19 -8.73 13.44
CA THR A 183 0.98 -9.28 14.04
C THR A 183 -0.08 -9.48 12.95
N ASP A 184 -0.67 -10.68 12.87
CA ASP A 184 -1.84 -10.95 12.04
C ASP A 184 -3.11 -10.53 12.78
N LEU A 185 -3.74 -9.46 12.29
CA LEU A 185 -4.96 -8.90 12.87
C LEU A 185 -6.24 -9.51 12.28
N SER A 186 -6.18 -10.15 11.10
CA SER A 186 -7.37 -10.71 10.45
C SER A 186 -8.00 -11.86 11.25
N ALA A 187 -7.17 -12.66 11.93
CA ALA A 187 -7.63 -13.74 12.79
C ALA A 187 -8.38 -13.26 14.05
N MET A 188 -8.35 -11.96 14.36
CA MET A 188 -8.92 -11.39 15.58
C MET A 188 -10.28 -10.75 15.36
N LEU A 189 -10.73 -10.61 14.11
CA LEU A 189 -12.05 -10.05 13.81
C LEU A 189 -13.15 -10.99 14.31
N PRO A 190 -14.29 -10.45 14.80
CA PRO A 190 -15.42 -11.23 15.28
C PRO A 190 -16.21 -11.80 14.10
N LEU A 191 -15.59 -12.70 13.34
CA LEU A 191 -16.19 -13.34 12.18
C LEU A 191 -16.72 -14.72 12.57
N ASN A 192 -17.91 -15.05 12.08
CA ASN A 192 -18.48 -16.39 12.25
C ASN A 192 -17.69 -17.46 11.48
N GLN A 193 -16.89 -17.05 10.48
CA GLN A 193 -16.02 -17.90 9.67
C GLN A 193 -14.75 -17.12 9.30
N PRO A 194 -13.61 -17.78 9.05
CA PRO A 194 -12.43 -17.08 8.56
C PRO A 194 -12.76 -16.35 7.24
N GLY A 195 -12.23 -15.16 7.06
CA GLY A 195 -12.52 -14.30 5.90
C GLY A 195 -11.27 -13.69 5.31
N LYS A 196 -11.38 -13.23 4.06
CA LYS A 196 -10.29 -12.55 3.32
C LYS A 196 -10.58 -11.05 3.28
N VAL A 197 -9.58 -10.23 3.55
CA VAL A 197 -9.66 -8.77 3.42
C VAL A 197 -9.77 -8.42 1.94
N GLN A 198 -10.80 -7.64 1.59
CA GLN A 198 -11.03 -7.16 0.22
C GLN A 198 -10.57 -5.72 0.04
N ALA A 199 -10.84 -4.88 1.03
CA ALA A 199 -10.45 -3.48 1.05
C ALA A 199 -10.09 -3.05 2.48
N LEU A 200 -9.19 -2.07 2.59
CA LEU A 200 -8.69 -1.52 3.84
C LEU A 200 -8.45 -0.01 3.64
N ASP A 201 -8.79 0.79 4.64
CA ASP A 201 -8.25 2.14 4.81
C ASP A 201 -7.88 2.38 6.27
N VAL A 202 -6.77 3.07 6.49
CA VAL A 202 -6.27 3.46 7.81
C VAL A 202 -5.81 4.91 7.74
N GLN A 203 -6.34 5.74 8.63
CA GLN A 203 -6.00 7.16 8.71
C GLN A 203 -5.74 7.57 10.16
N GLN A 204 -4.93 8.62 10.33
CA GLN A 204 -4.69 9.24 11.63
C GLN A 204 -5.32 10.62 11.64
N ALA A 205 -6.14 10.89 12.65
CA ALA A 205 -6.71 12.20 12.89
C ALA A 205 -5.65 13.18 13.45
N PRO A 206 -5.85 14.50 13.34
CA PRO A 206 -4.92 15.50 13.86
C PRO A 206 -4.68 15.41 15.38
N ASP A 207 -5.62 14.85 16.14
CA ASP A 207 -5.48 14.61 17.57
C ASP A 207 -4.63 13.35 17.90
N GLY A 208 -4.16 12.65 16.87
CA GLY A 208 -3.35 11.45 16.98
C GLY A 208 -4.15 10.16 17.04
N THR A 209 -5.49 10.21 17.18
CA THR A 209 -6.32 8.99 17.15
C THR A 209 -6.30 8.34 15.77
N ILE A 210 -6.49 7.04 15.74
CA ILE A 210 -6.45 6.22 14.52
C ILE A 210 -7.87 5.81 14.16
N ALA A 211 -8.16 5.81 12.85
CA ALA A 211 -9.34 5.22 12.27
C ALA A 211 -8.94 4.08 11.35
N LEU A 212 -9.70 2.99 11.39
CA LEU A 212 -9.46 1.78 10.62
C LEU A 212 -10.79 1.24 10.09
N ALA A 213 -10.85 0.98 8.80
CA ALA A 213 -12.01 0.43 8.12
C ALA A 213 -11.58 -0.68 7.16
N LEU A 214 -12.28 -1.82 7.20
CA LEU A 214 -12.00 -2.95 6.32
C LEU A 214 -13.26 -3.69 5.90
N ALA A 215 -13.22 -4.23 4.69
CA ALA A 215 -14.20 -5.16 4.16
C ALA A 215 -13.61 -6.55 4.20
N VAL A 216 -14.39 -7.51 4.70
CA VAL A 216 -14.01 -8.91 4.76
C VAL A 216 -15.09 -9.76 4.12
N ALA A 217 -14.70 -10.60 3.17
CA ALA A 217 -15.59 -11.62 2.63
C ALA A 217 -15.38 -12.94 3.38
N PRO A 218 -16.45 -13.59 3.87
CA PRO A 218 -16.35 -14.93 4.44
C PRO A 218 -15.91 -15.94 3.38
N LEU A 219 -15.17 -16.96 3.80
CA LEU A 219 -14.79 -18.05 2.90
C LEU A 219 -16.00 -18.92 2.54
N GLY A 220 -16.38 -18.94 1.25
CA GLY A 220 -17.32 -19.92 0.71
C GLY A 220 -18.78 -19.75 1.12
N SER A 221 -19.20 -18.54 1.51
CA SER A 221 -20.60 -18.25 1.85
C SER A 221 -21.27 -17.35 0.82
N ASN A 222 -22.57 -17.51 0.61
CA ASN A 222 -23.44 -16.56 -0.11
C ASN A 222 -23.73 -15.29 0.71
N GLY A 223 -23.12 -15.13 1.89
CA GLY A 223 -23.20 -13.92 2.68
C GLY A 223 -22.21 -12.91 2.13
N GLY A 224 -22.72 -11.80 1.61
CA GLY A 224 -21.90 -10.70 1.12
C GLY A 224 -20.89 -10.18 2.16
N PRO A 225 -19.96 -9.31 1.74
CA PRO A 225 -18.87 -8.83 2.58
C PRO A 225 -19.38 -8.10 3.83
N SER A 226 -18.70 -8.31 4.97
CA SER A 226 -18.91 -7.56 6.20
C SER A 226 -17.95 -6.38 6.30
N LEU A 227 -18.45 -5.23 6.73
CA LEU A 227 -17.63 -4.06 7.03
C LEU A 227 -17.33 -3.99 8.51
N HIS A 228 -16.08 -3.70 8.85
CA HIS A 228 -15.65 -3.46 10.22
C HIS A 228 -15.01 -2.07 10.24
N VAL A 229 -15.51 -1.19 11.11
CA VAL A 229 -15.00 0.19 11.23
C VAL A 229 -14.83 0.55 12.69
N ALA A 230 -13.70 1.17 13.00
CA ALA A 230 -13.41 1.77 14.29
C ALA A 230 -12.75 3.13 14.09
N VAL A 231 -13.17 4.11 14.89
CA VAL A 231 -12.65 5.48 14.91
C VAL A 231 -12.28 5.87 16.33
N GLY A 232 -11.35 6.80 16.50
CA GLY A 232 -10.93 7.22 17.84
C GLY A 232 -10.04 6.19 18.56
N ILE A 233 -9.43 5.25 17.82
CA ILE A 233 -8.52 4.25 18.38
C ILE A 233 -7.30 4.99 18.95
N PRO A 234 -6.93 4.78 20.22
CA PRO A 234 -5.76 5.45 20.77
C PRO A 234 -4.47 5.03 20.04
N ASN A 235 -3.51 5.95 19.86
CA ASN A 235 -2.23 5.63 19.23
C ASN A 235 -1.18 5.01 20.17
N HIS A 236 -1.52 4.85 21.45
CA HIS A 236 -0.63 4.24 22.45
C HIS A 236 -0.90 2.76 22.69
N LEU A 237 -1.78 2.13 21.90
CA LEU A 237 -2.10 0.71 22.06
C LEU A 237 -0.85 -0.16 21.83
N ASP A 238 -0.70 -1.15 22.72
CA ASP A 238 0.22 -2.26 22.53
C ASP A 238 -0.42 -3.37 21.68
N GLU A 239 0.30 -4.46 21.45
CA GLU A 239 -0.16 -5.55 20.60
C GLU A 239 -1.44 -6.22 21.15
N ALA A 240 -1.52 -6.43 22.47
CA ALA A 240 -2.70 -7.04 23.10
C ALA A 240 -3.93 -6.13 22.96
N ALA A 241 -3.78 -4.83 23.18
CA ALA A 241 -4.88 -3.89 23.04
C ALA A 241 -5.33 -3.70 21.58
N TRP A 242 -4.42 -3.80 20.61
CA TRP A 242 -4.80 -3.89 19.19
C TRP A 242 -5.64 -5.13 18.91
N VAL A 243 -5.24 -6.29 19.45
CA VAL A 243 -6.01 -7.52 19.31
C VAL A 243 -7.42 -7.38 19.90
N GLU A 244 -7.56 -6.80 21.09
CA GLU A 244 -8.87 -6.54 21.71
C GLU A 244 -9.71 -5.53 20.91
N THR A 245 -9.07 -4.50 20.35
CA THR A 245 -9.74 -3.53 19.48
C THR A 245 -10.33 -4.24 18.26
N MET A 246 -9.56 -5.10 17.59
CA MET A 246 -10.01 -5.88 16.43
C MET A 246 -11.16 -6.83 16.78
N ARG A 247 -11.12 -7.48 17.95
CA ARG A 247 -12.20 -8.36 18.45
C ARG A 247 -13.50 -7.61 18.72
N GLY A 248 -13.39 -6.36 19.17
CA GLY A 248 -14.54 -5.50 19.46
C GLY A 248 -15.20 -4.87 18.23
N MET A 249 -14.63 -4.99 17.03
CA MET A 249 -15.18 -4.35 15.82
C MET A 249 -16.43 -5.07 15.30
N ALA A 250 -17.60 -4.62 15.76
CA ALA A 250 -18.88 -5.18 15.31
C ALA A 250 -19.05 -5.11 13.78
N PRO A 251 -19.53 -6.19 13.14
CA PRO A 251 -19.78 -6.19 11.70
C PRO A 251 -20.95 -5.27 11.36
N ARG A 252 -20.78 -4.47 10.32
CA ARG A 252 -21.84 -3.72 9.64
C ARG A 252 -22.14 -4.42 8.32
N HIS A 253 -23.41 -4.69 8.08
CA HIS A 253 -23.85 -5.28 6.82
C HIS A 253 -23.96 -4.20 5.74
N VAL A 254 -23.45 -4.51 4.54
CA VAL A 254 -23.65 -3.67 3.35
C VAL A 254 -24.93 -4.16 2.67
N PRO A 255 -26.00 -3.36 2.63
CA PRO A 255 -27.25 -3.77 1.98
C PRO A 255 -26.99 -4.10 0.50
N GLU A 256 -27.53 -5.21 0.02
CA GLU A 256 -27.62 -5.54 -1.42
C GLU A 256 -26.26 -5.70 -2.14
N VAL A 257 -25.18 -5.95 -1.39
CA VAL A 257 -23.87 -6.26 -1.98
C VAL A 257 -23.63 -7.76 -1.97
N GLU A 258 -23.85 -8.39 -3.12
CA GLU A 258 -23.38 -9.75 -3.40
C GLU A 258 -21.94 -9.76 -3.94
N ASP A 259 -21.49 -8.61 -4.49
CA ASP A 259 -20.18 -8.45 -5.12
C ASP A 259 -19.04 -8.11 -4.13
N ASP A 260 -17.81 -8.29 -4.57
CA ASP A 260 -16.62 -7.92 -3.80
C ASP A 260 -16.54 -6.40 -3.57
N VAL A 261 -16.27 -5.98 -2.32
CA VAL A 261 -15.94 -4.58 -2.04
C VAL A 261 -14.57 -4.28 -2.65
N THR A 262 -14.55 -3.40 -3.64
CA THR A 262 -13.32 -3.03 -4.35
C THR A 262 -12.60 -1.87 -3.67
N ARG A 263 -13.30 -1.07 -2.85
CA ARG A 263 -12.69 0.07 -2.15
C ARG A 263 -13.42 0.45 -0.87
N ILE A 264 -12.62 0.83 0.13
CA ILE A 264 -13.04 1.56 1.32
C ILE A 264 -12.16 2.80 1.44
N SER A 265 -12.74 3.91 1.88
CA SER A 265 -12.03 5.16 2.07
C SER A 265 -12.68 5.98 3.17
N PHE A 266 -11.92 6.40 4.17
CA PHE A 266 -12.32 7.52 5.01
C PHE A 266 -12.26 8.81 4.20
N GLY A 267 -13.25 9.68 4.42
CA GLY A 267 -13.09 11.10 4.17
C GLY A 267 -12.07 11.70 5.13
N LEU A 268 -11.65 12.94 4.87
CA LEU A 268 -10.64 13.59 5.70
C LEU A 268 -11.04 13.63 7.18
N LEU A 269 -10.22 13.03 8.03
CA LEU A 269 -10.31 13.19 9.48
C LEU A 269 -9.78 14.57 9.89
N GLN A 270 -10.64 15.40 10.47
CA GLN A 270 -10.25 16.73 10.95
C GLN A 270 -11.09 17.15 12.15
N SER A 271 -10.58 18.11 12.93
CA SER A 271 -11.26 18.60 14.12
C SER A 271 -12.65 19.15 13.80
N GLY A 272 -13.64 18.65 14.55
CA GLY A 272 -15.07 18.99 14.44
C GLY A 272 -15.84 18.23 13.35
N ALA A 273 -15.14 17.49 12.47
CA ALA A 273 -15.75 16.91 11.29
C ALA A 273 -16.22 15.50 11.59
N VAL A 274 -17.33 15.12 10.96
CA VAL A 274 -17.84 13.77 11.06
C VAL A 274 -16.91 12.83 10.26
N PRO A 275 -16.44 11.71 10.84
CA PRO A 275 -15.61 10.75 10.13
C PRO A 275 -16.49 9.96 9.16
N MET A 276 -16.51 10.40 7.90
CA MET A 276 -17.28 9.73 6.85
C MET A 276 -16.48 8.59 6.25
N VAL A 277 -17.15 7.51 5.86
CA VAL A 277 -16.56 6.39 5.11
C VAL A 277 -17.31 6.24 3.80
N LEU A 278 -16.56 6.03 2.72
CA LEU A 278 -17.02 5.60 1.41
C LEU A 278 -16.71 4.12 1.23
N VAL A 279 -17.68 3.39 0.68
CA VAL A 279 -17.56 1.98 0.32
C VAL A 279 -17.98 1.84 -1.12
N THR A 280 -17.16 1.19 -1.94
CA THR A 280 -17.45 0.93 -3.35
C THR A 280 -17.36 -0.57 -3.63
N ALA A 281 -18.42 -1.11 -4.22
CA ALA A 281 -18.49 -2.43 -4.84
C ALA A 281 -19.01 -2.22 -6.27
N ALA A 282 -20.12 -2.84 -6.67
CA ALA A 282 -20.85 -2.47 -7.89
C ALA A 282 -21.44 -1.06 -7.81
N ASN A 283 -21.99 -0.69 -6.65
CA ASN A 283 -22.43 0.68 -6.35
C ASN A 283 -21.53 1.31 -5.28
N THR A 284 -21.80 2.57 -4.95
CA THR A 284 -21.06 3.32 -3.93
C THR A 284 -22.00 3.75 -2.81
N TRP A 285 -21.55 3.64 -1.55
CA TRP A 285 -22.31 4.02 -0.36
C TRP A 285 -21.44 4.84 0.58
N TYR A 286 -22.07 5.69 1.39
CA TYR A 286 -21.39 6.43 2.44
C TYR A 286 -22.13 6.32 3.78
N PHE A 287 -21.38 6.47 4.87
CA PHE A 287 -21.94 6.53 6.23
C PHE A 287 -21.01 7.28 7.19
N ASN A 288 -21.56 7.66 8.34
CA ASN A 288 -20.79 8.20 9.46
C ASN A 288 -20.21 7.04 10.29
N ALA A 289 -18.88 6.97 10.39
CA ALA A 289 -18.17 5.93 11.11
C ALA A 289 -18.28 6.04 12.64
N ALA A 290 -18.60 7.22 13.18
CA ALA A 290 -18.71 7.45 14.62
C ALA A 290 -20.06 7.03 15.22
N VAL A 291 -21.08 6.75 14.39
CA VAL A 291 -22.41 6.37 14.86
C VAL A 291 -22.91 5.11 14.17
N GLU A 292 -23.67 4.31 14.91
CA GLU A 292 -24.48 3.27 14.32
C GLU A 292 -25.58 3.90 13.47
N GLY A 293 -25.75 3.40 12.26
CA GLY A 293 -26.66 3.97 11.27
C GLY A 293 -26.56 3.26 9.92
N PRO A 294 -27.56 3.44 9.06
CA PRO A 294 -27.60 2.79 7.76
C PRO A 294 -26.54 3.37 6.82
N LEU A 295 -26.07 2.54 5.90
CA LEU A 295 -25.34 3.00 4.73
C LEU A 295 -26.31 3.74 3.80
N THR A 296 -25.90 4.91 3.32
CA THR A 296 -26.69 5.70 2.37
C THR A 296 -26.10 5.52 0.98
N ALA A 297 -26.93 5.18 0.01
CA ALA A 297 -26.50 5.08 -1.39
C ALA A 297 -25.94 6.43 -1.85
N TRP A 298 -24.83 6.37 -2.59
CA TRP A 298 -24.28 7.52 -3.27
C TRP A 298 -25.04 7.71 -4.58
N GLU A 299 -26.07 8.55 -4.55
CA GLU A 299 -26.75 8.98 -5.76
C GLU A 299 -25.85 9.98 -6.49
N GLU A 300 -25.24 9.55 -7.60
CA GLU A 300 -24.56 10.48 -8.49
C GLU A 300 -25.61 11.44 -9.06
N GLN A 301 -25.49 12.74 -8.76
CA GLN A 301 -26.18 13.75 -9.56
C GLN A 301 -25.71 13.58 -11.01
N GLU A 302 -26.64 13.22 -11.89
CA GLU A 302 -26.47 13.01 -13.34
C GLU A 302 -25.84 14.24 -14.03
N ASP A 303 -25.16 13.98 -15.15
CA ASP A 303 -24.67 14.89 -16.22
C ASP A 303 -23.19 15.33 -16.27
N GLU A 304 -22.29 14.94 -15.36
CA GLU A 304 -20.86 15.29 -15.51
C GLU A 304 -19.90 14.12 -15.23
N ASP A 305 -19.03 13.81 -16.19
CA ASP A 305 -17.95 12.83 -16.05
C ASP A 305 -16.98 13.27 -14.94
N SER A 306 -17.12 12.65 -13.75
CA SER A 306 -16.27 12.95 -12.61
C SER A 306 -14.85 12.41 -12.82
N LEU A 307 -13.87 13.30 -12.81
CA LEU A 307 -12.45 12.97 -12.90
C LEU A 307 -11.87 12.55 -11.55
N ALA A 308 -12.31 13.20 -10.47
CA ALA A 308 -11.90 12.85 -9.12
C ALA A 308 -12.97 13.24 -8.10
N THR A 309 -13.13 12.39 -7.08
CA THR A 309 -14.04 12.62 -5.96
C THR A 309 -13.31 12.41 -4.62
N ALA A 310 -13.67 13.21 -3.60
CA ALA A 310 -13.33 12.96 -2.21
C ALA A 310 -14.49 13.32 -1.28
N ILE A 311 -14.66 12.54 -0.22
CA ILE A 311 -15.63 12.85 0.83
C ILE A 311 -14.93 13.65 1.91
N GLY A 312 -15.65 14.61 2.48
CA GLY A 312 -15.19 15.36 3.62
C GLY A 312 -16.31 16.22 4.18
N SER A 313 -15.94 17.41 4.63
CA SER A 313 -16.88 18.39 5.12
C SER A 313 -16.55 19.78 4.57
N TYR A 314 -17.57 20.61 4.45
CA TYR A 314 -17.44 22.06 4.44
C TYR A 314 -18.48 22.56 5.43
N ARG A 315 -18.11 22.63 6.70
CA ARG A 315 -19.00 22.85 7.86
C ARG A 315 -20.00 21.71 8.11
N VAL A 316 -20.55 21.13 7.04
CA VAL A 316 -21.41 19.94 7.01
C VAL A 316 -20.80 18.85 6.11
N PRO A 317 -21.15 17.56 6.32
CA PRO A 317 -20.70 16.47 5.46
C PRO A 317 -21.10 16.64 3.98
N GLY A 318 -20.19 16.28 3.08
CA GLY A 318 -20.43 16.34 1.64
C GLY A 318 -19.29 15.79 0.80
N ALA A 319 -19.36 16.10 -0.48
CA ALA A 319 -18.47 15.60 -1.52
C ALA A 319 -17.78 16.73 -2.26
N TRP A 320 -16.49 16.58 -2.50
CA TRP A 320 -15.72 17.37 -3.44
C TRP A 320 -15.64 16.62 -4.77
N ARG A 321 -15.99 17.28 -5.86
CA ARG A 321 -16.00 16.71 -7.20
C ARG A 321 -15.21 17.60 -8.15
N LEU A 322 -14.26 16.99 -8.84
CA LEU A 322 -13.60 17.55 -10.01
C LEU A 322 -14.24 16.91 -11.24
N SER A 323 -14.84 17.72 -12.11
CA SER A 323 -15.56 17.26 -13.30
C SER A 323 -14.95 17.86 -14.56
N ASP A 324 -15.14 17.16 -15.69
CA ASP A 324 -14.97 17.78 -17.01
C ASP A 324 -16.30 18.35 -17.48
N THR A 325 -16.29 19.59 -17.98
CA THR A 325 -17.48 20.26 -18.49
C THR A 325 -17.17 20.84 -19.88
N PRO A 326 -18.19 21.15 -20.70
CA PRO A 326 -17.97 21.81 -22.00
C PRO A 326 -17.19 23.13 -21.90
N CYS A 327 -17.21 23.80 -20.74
CA CYS A 327 -16.51 25.05 -20.49
C CYS A 327 -15.12 24.87 -19.85
N GLY A 328 -14.65 23.63 -19.68
CA GLY A 328 -13.41 23.27 -19.00
C GLY A 328 -13.65 22.48 -17.72
N ARG A 329 -12.63 22.36 -16.87
CA ARG A 329 -12.75 21.60 -15.62
C ARG A 329 -13.29 22.45 -14.49
N THR A 330 -14.14 21.87 -13.66
CA THR A 330 -14.77 22.53 -12.51
C THR A 330 -14.49 21.74 -11.24
N LEU A 331 -14.31 22.44 -10.13
CA LEU A 331 -14.19 21.85 -8.79
C LEU A 331 -15.32 22.41 -7.95
N ARG A 332 -16.17 21.52 -7.45
CA ARG A 332 -17.32 21.87 -6.63
C ARG A 332 -17.35 21.04 -5.36
N PHE A 333 -17.75 21.66 -4.25
CA PHE A 333 -18.24 20.96 -3.07
C PHE A 333 -19.77 20.96 -3.06
N ASN A 334 -20.38 19.81 -2.75
CA ASN A 334 -21.82 19.68 -2.49
C ASN A 334 -22.05 18.96 -1.15
N SER A 335 -22.87 19.53 -0.26
CA SER A 335 -23.32 18.84 0.95
C SER A 335 -24.27 17.70 0.61
N PHE A 336 -24.27 16.63 1.40
CA PHE A 336 -25.29 15.60 1.26
C PHE A 336 -26.68 16.14 1.62
N ALA A 337 -27.72 15.69 0.91
CA ALA A 337 -29.09 16.19 1.07
C ALA A 337 -29.63 16.13 2.51
N ARG A 338 -29.17 15.16 3.30
CA ARG A 338 -29.53 15.01 4.73
C ARG A 338 -28.68 15.83 5.69
N ALA A 339 -27.60 16.45 5.23
CA ALA A 339 -26.65 17.15 6.08
C ALA A 339 -27.05 18.61 6.39
N ALA A 340 -27.87 19.24 5.56
CA ALA A 340 -28.37 20.60 5.77
C ALA A 340 -29.73 20.80 5.10
N ALA A 341 -30.66 21.51 5.78
CA ALA A 341 -32.01 21.77 5.27
C ALA A 341 -32.06 22.61 3.97
N TRP A 342 -30.97 23.30 3.64
CA TRP A 342 -30.88 24.21 2.49
C TRP A 342 -29.80 23.80 1.46
N GLY A 343 -29.00 22.77 1.75
CA GLY A 343 -27.85 22.36 0.93
C GLY A 343 -26.74 23.41 0.84
N ILE A 344 -25.47 22.98 0.81
CA ILE A 344 -24.31 23.85 0.57
C ILE A 344 -23.66 23.40 -0.72
N ALA A 345 -23.52 24.33 -1.67
CA ALA A 345 -22.78 24.13 -2.92
C ALA A 345 -21.74 25.25 -3.08
N ILE A 346 -20.49 24.91 -3.38
CA ILE A 346 -19.38 25.88 -3.48
C ILE A 346 -18.54 25.59 -4.70
N ASP A 347 -18.35 26.60 -5.54
CA ASP A 347 -17.51 26.55 -6.74
C ASP A 347 -16.13 27.16 -6.51
N TYR A 348 -15.11 26.48 -7.02
CA TYR A 348 -13.71 26.89 -6.93
C TYR A 348 -13.21 27.36 -8.28
N GLN A 349 -12.50 28.50 -8.28
CA GLN A 349 -12.00 29.16 -9.48
C GLN A 349 -10.48 29.02 -9.61
N GLY A 350 -9.93 29.33 -10.78
CA GLY A 350 -8.47 29.37 -10.98
C GLY A 350 -7.80 27.99 -10.95
N LEU A 351 -8.51 26.93 -11.36
CA LEU A 351 -7.99 25.58 -11.40
C LEU A 351 -6.75 25.48 -12.30
N PRO A 352 -5.78 24.59 -11.95
CA PRO A 352 -4.65 24.34 -12.82
C PRO A 352 -5.14 23.76 -14.14
N ARG A 353 -4.43 24.07 -15.24
CA ARG A 353 -4.71 23.45 -16.53
C ARG A 353 -4.62 21.94 -16.40
N ARG A 354 -5.54 21.22 -17.07
CA ARG A 354 -5.60 19.76 -17.03
C ARG A 354 -5.61 19.19 -15.60
N ALA A 355 -6.31 19.84 -14.67
CA ALA A 355 -6.55 19.31 -13.32
C ALA A 355 -7.18 17.90 -13.34
N THR A 356 -6.49 16.86 -12.88
CA THR A 356 -6.98 15.47 -12.86
C THR A 356 -7.09 14.88 -11.45
N ASN A 357 -6.49 15.55 -10.47
CA ASN A 357 -6.40 15.05 -9.11
C ASN A 357 -6.82 16.12 -8.11
N LEU A 358 -7.51 15.69 -7.05
CA LEU A 358 -7.79 16.49 -5.88
C LEU A 358 -7.41 15.72 -4.61
N HIS A 359 -6.92 16.42 -3.59
CA HIS A 359 -6.53 15.87 -2.29
C HIS A 359 -6.97 16.82 -1.17
N LEU A 360 -7.63 16.28 -0.15
CA LEU A 360 -8.09 17.05 1.01
C LEU A 360 -7.06 16.92 2.13
N ALA A 361 -6.77 18.03 2.80
CA ALA A 361 -5.85 18.08 3.93
C ALA A 361 -6.49 18.83 5.11
N PRO A 362 -6.10 18.52 6.36
CA PRO A 362 -6.55 19.30 7.52
C PRO A 362 -6.15 20.77 7.37
N SER A 363 -7.07 21.68 7.67
CA SER A 363 -6.80 23.11 7.72
C SER A 363 -6.89 23.67 9.14
N ASN A 364 -6.53 24.95 9.31
CA ASN A 364 -6.73 25.69 10.55
C ASN A 364 -8.19 26.11 10.78
N VAL A 365 -9.07 25.94 9.79
CA VAL A 365 -10.50 26.21 9.90
C VAL A 365 -11.22 24.89 10.22
N PRO A 366 -11.87 24.78 11.39
CA PRO A 366 -12.63 23.58 11.74
C PRO A 366 -13.65 23.22 10.65
N ASN A 367 -13.71 21.94 10.29
CA ASN A 367 -14.65 21.36 9.32
C ASN A 367 -14.55 21.91 7.89
N VAL A 368 -13.47 22.60 7.55
CA VAL A 368 -13.23 23.09 6.20
C VAL A 368 -11.80 22.70 5.80
N PRO A 369 -11.61 21.74 4.89
CA PRO A 369 -10.29 21.28 4.52
C PRO A 369 -9.53 22.32 3.69
N ASP A 370 -8.21 22.16 3.65
CA ASP A 370 -7.41 22.66 2.55
C ASP A 370 -7.57 21.70 1.37
N VAL A 371 -7.73 22.24 0.16
CA VAL A 371 -7.95 21.41 -1.04
C VAL A 371 -6.81 21.62 -2.01
N PHE A 372 -6.00 20.59 -2.18
CA PHE A 372 -4.98 20.53 -3.20
C PHE A 372 -5.59 20.06 -4.51
N VAL A 373 -5.25 20.73 -5.60
CA VAL A 373 -5.63 20.32 -6.96
C VAL A 373 -4.38 20.25 -7.81
N ALA A 374 -4.24 19.16 -8.56
CA ALA A 374 -3.09 18.90 -9.40
C ALA A 374 -3.47 18.59 -10.84
N GLY A 375 -2.65 19.09 -11.77
CA GLY A 375 -2.75 18.92 -13.22
C GLY A 375 -1.39 19.24 -13.84
N ASP A 376 -1.33 20.29 -14.67
CA ASP A 376 -0.05 20.84 -15.16
C ASP A 376 0.71 21.67 -14.10
N SER A 377 0.06 21.95 -12.98
CA SER A 377 0.64 22.53 -11.78
C SER A 377 -0.14 22.04 -10.55
N ILE A 378 0.42 22.28 -9.36
CA ILE A 378 -0.22 22.00 -8.09
C ILE A 378 -0.59 23.33 -7.44
N VAL A 379 -1.84 23.43 -7.01
CA VAL A 379 -2.35 24.57 -6.24
C VAL A 379 -3.06 24.10 -4.98
N VAL A 380 -3.24 25.01 -4.02
CA VAL A 380 -4.00 24.76 -2.79
C VAL A 380 -5.00 25.86 -2.49
N TYR A 381 -6.23 25.47 -2.21
CA TYR A 381 -7.30 26.33 -1.69
C TYR A 381 -7.31 26.22 -0.17
N ARG A 382 -7.02 27.32 0.53
CA ARG A 382 -6.88 27.32 1.99
C ARG A 382 -8.21 27.61 2.68
N GLY A 383 -8.63 26.77 3.62
CA GLY A 383 -9.73 27.07 4.55
C GLY A 383 -11.00 27.64 3.90
N GLY A 384 -11.37 27.15 2.71
CA GLY A 384 -12.56 27.58 1.98
C GLY A 384 -12.42 28.84 1.10
N GLN A 385 -11.21 29.36 0.93
CA GLN A 385 -10.91 30.43 -0.03
C GLN A 385 -11.08 29.93 -1.47
N SER A 386 -11.69 30.74 -2.34
CA SER A 386 -11.93 30.39 -3.75
C SER A 386 -10.74 30.69 -4.67
N VAL A 387 -9.75 31.46 -4.19
CA VAL A 387 -8.53 31.79 -4.93
C VAL A 387 -7.40 30.84 -4.50
N PRO A 388 -6.80 30.09 -5.43
CA PRO A 388 -5.75 29.14 -5.10
C PRO A 388 -4.39 29.82 -4.85
N GLN A 389 -3.59 29.21 -3.98
CA GLN A 389 -2.17 29.53 -3.82
C GLN A 389 -1.32 28.53 -4.64
N PRO A 390 -0.31 29.00 -5.39
CA PRO A 390 0.58 28.10 -6.13
C PRO A 390 1.45 27.28 -5.18
N VAL A 391 1.64 25.99 -5.51
CA VAL A 391 2.51 25.07 -4.76
C VAL A 391 3.72 24.68 -5.58
N ALA A 392 3.50 24.11 -6.77
CA ALA A 392 4.56 23.67 -7.68
C ALA A 392 4.08 23.74 -9.14
N ASN A 393 5.00 23.92 -10.09
CA ASN A 393 4.69 23.97 -11.52
C ASN A 393 5.26 22.73 -12.24
N ILE A 394 4.46 21.67 -12.36
CA ILE A 394 4.89 20.32 -12.75
C ILE A 394 3.79 19.64 -13.56
N GLY A 395 4.14 19.18 -14.76
CA GLY A 395 3.21 18.51 -15.67
C GLY A 395 2.73 17.15 -15.14
N GLY A 396 1.41 16.94 -15.17
CA GLY A 396 0.78 15.65 -14.86
C GLY A 396 0.90 15.22 -13.39
N ALA A 397 0.99 16.18 -12.46
CA ALA A 397 1.13 15.87 -11.05
C ALA A 397 -0.14 15.26 -10.45
N CYS A 398 0.03 14.32 -9.51
CA CYS A 398 -1.02 13.71 -8.73
C CYS A 398 -0.63 13.80 -7.25
N VAL A 399 -1.35 14.59 -6.46
CA VAL A 399 -1.10 14.69 -5.01
C VAL A 399 -1.64 13.43 -4.33
N VAL A 400 -0.80 12.84 -3.49
CA VAL A 400 -1.05 11.52 -2.89
C VAL A 400 -1.01 11.56 -1.37
N TRP A 401 -0.31 12.54 -0.79
CA TRP A 401 -0.21 12.70 0.65
C TRP A 401 0.15 14.15 0.98
N SER A 402 -0.37 14.64 2.10
CA SER A 402 0.04 15.92 2.67
C SER A 402 -0.11 15.88 4.17
N GLU A 403 0.75 16.63 4.86
CA GLU A 403 0.64 16.82 6.30
C GLU A 403 1.21 18.18 6.71
N SER A 404 0.55 18.81 7.69
CA SER A 404 0.98 20.06 8.30
C SER A 404 1.26 19.84 9.78
N ASN A 405 2.30 20.47 10.29
CA ASN A 405 2.68 20.40 11.71
C ASN A 405 3.37 21.71 12.12
N ALA A 406 3.90 21.75 13.35
CA ALA A 406 4.58 22.93 13.89
C ALA A 406 5.87 23.30 13.14
N ILE A 407 6.53 22.37 12.45
CA ILE A 407 7.78 22.64 11.72
C ILE A 407 7.51 23.11 10.28
N GLY A 408 6.35 22.81 9.73
CA GLY A 408 5.97 23.24 8.39
C GLY A 408 4.90 22.37 7.74
N GLU A 409 4.92 22.38 6.41
CA GLU A 409 4.02 21.59 5.59
C GLU A 409 4.82 20.73 4.62
N HIS A 410 4.33 19.51 4.45
CA HIS A 410 4.92 18.50 3.61
C HIS A 410 3.85 18.04 2.63
N LEU A 411 4.23 17.95 1.36
CA LEU A 411 3.37 17.50 0.28
C LEU A 411 4.11 16.47 -0.54
N ALA A 412 3.49 15.34 -0.81
CA ALA A 412 4.01 14.38 -1.75
C ALA A 412 3.09 14.21 -2.96
N TYR A 413 3.71 14.13 -4.13
CA TYR A 413 3.01 13.93 -5.39
C TYR A 413 3.74 12.94 -6.29
N ALA A 414 2.98 12.21 -7.10
CA ALA A 414 3.51 11.49 -8.25
C ALA A 414 3.54 12.41 -9.48
N ASP A 415 4.58 12.32 -10.29
CA ASP A 415 4.61 12.97 -11.61
C ASP A 415 4.02 12.07 -12.71
N GLY A 416 3.85 12.62 -13.91
CA GLY A 416 3.37 11.86 -15.08
C GLY A 416 4.31 10.74 -15.54
N ALA A 417 5.56 10.71 -15.05
CA ALA A 417 6.55 9.67 -15.29
C ALA A 417 6.67 8.68 -14.12
N GLY A 418 5.73 8.73 -13.15
CA GLY A 418 5.67 7.89 -11.95
C GLY A 418 6.85 8.01 -11.00
N GLY A 419 7.55 9.15 -10.98
CA GLY A 419 8.39 9.50 -9.84
C GLY A 419 7.53 9.93 -8.65
N LEU A 420 7.89 9.52 -7.43
CA LEU A 420 7.30 10.04 -6.20
C LEU A 420 8.23 11.09 -5.57
N TRP A 421 7.69 12.28 -5.36
CA TRP A 421 8.42 13.47 -4.94
C TRP A 421 7.85 14.05 -3.65
N LEU A 422 8.72 14.64 -2.83
CA LEU A 422 8.41 15.41 -1.64
C LEU A 422 8.71 16.88 -1.88
N VAL A 423 7.80 17.75 -1.48
CA VAL A 423 8.05 19.19 -1.36
C VAL A 423 7.74 19.59 0.07
N CYS A 424 8.70 20.28 0.68
CA CYS A 424 8.57 20.80 2.02
C CYS A 424 8.51 22.33 1.97
N ARG A 425 7.75 22.93 2.89
CA ARG A 425 7.91 24.33 3.27
C ARG A 425 8.00 24.44 4.78
N LYS A 426 8.87 25.33 5.25
CA LYS A 426 8.85 25.76 6.66
C LYS A 426 7.58 26.55 6.93
N GLN A 427 7.14 26.60 8.18
CA GLN A 427 5.96 27.37 8.57
C GLN A 427 6.05 28.82 8.08
N GLY A 428 5.04 29.29 7.34
CA GLY A 428 5.00 30.64 6.74
C GLY A 428 6.02 30.90 5.61
N GLY A 429 6.85 29.92 5.27
CA GLY A 429 7.85 30.00 4.23
C GLY A 429 7.31 29.69 2.83
N ARG A 430 8.20 29.80 1.83
CA ARG A 430 7.93 29.36 0.46
C ARG A 430 8.13 27.85 0.33
N TRP A 431 7.44 27.23 -0.63
CA TRP A 431 7.70 25.85 -1.03
C TRP A 431 9.12 25.70 -1.56
N GLY A 432 9.82 24.66 -1.07
CA GLY A 432 11.17 24.32 -1.49
C GLY A 432 11.20 23.61 -2.85
N MET A 433 12.40 23.18 -3.23
CA MET A 433 12.58 22.34 -4.42
C MET A 433 12.08 20.92 -4.15
N PRO A 434 11.43 20.26 -5.12
CA PRO A 434 11.06 18.86 -4.96
C PRO A 434 12.27 17.94 -4.80
N VAL A 435 12.15 16.95 -3.91
CA VAL A 435 13.15 15.92 -3.64
C VAL A 435 12.53 14.54 -3.89
N PRO A 436 13.22 13.60 -4.57
CA PRO A 436 12.66 12.27 -4.78
C PRO A 436 12.63 11.46 -3.48
N ILE A 437 11.49 10.85 -3.15
CA ILE A 437 11.30 10.02 -1.93
C ILE A 437 11.73 8.58 -2.18
N ALA A 438 11.61 8.12 -3.42
CA ALA A 438 11.53 6.69 -3.70
C ALA A 438 12.29 6.30 -4.98
N SER A 439 13.56 6.70 -5.11
CA SER A 439 14.42 6.10 -6.16
C SER A 439 14.67 4.60 -5.90
N THR A 440 14.43 4.14 -4.68
CA THR A 440 14.70 2.77 -4.21
C THR A 440 13.44 2.02 -3.74
N LEU A 441 12.26 2.65 -3.79
CA LEU A 441 10.99 2.02 -3.39
C LEU A 441 10.06 1.94 -4.60
N VAL A 442 9.42 0.80 -4.78
CA VAL A 442 8.39 0.59 -5.82
C VAL A 442 6.99 0.97 -5.32
N MET A 443 6.83 1.08 -4.01
CA MET A 443 5.61 1.46 -3.30
C MET A 443 6.01 2.18 -2.01
N ALA A 444 5.33 3.26 -1.64
CA ALA A 444 5.57 3.96 -0.38
C ALA A 444 4.29 4.53 0.22
N ALA A 445 4.24 4.54 1.55
CA ALA A 445 3.31 5.28 2.38
C ALA A 445 4.12 6.28 3.24
N LEU A 446 3.53 7.43 3.54
CA LEU A 446 4.23 8.56 4.17
C LEU A 446 3.57 8.95 5.49
N LEU A 447 4.40 9.44 6.41
CA LEU A 447 3.95 10.09 7.63
C LEU A 447 4.90 11.25 7.98
N ALA A 448 4.37 12.36 8.51
CA ALA A 448 5.21 13.36 9.12
C ALA A 448 5.75 12.85 10.44
N ALA A 449 7.01 13.16 10.73
CA ALA A 449 7.72 12.78 11.93
C ALA A 449 8.12 14.05 12.70
N PRO A 450 7.16 14.71 13.38
CA PRO A 450 7.42 16.00 14.05
C PRO A 450 8.52 15.89 15.10
N ASN A 451 8.58 14.78 15.84
CA ASN A 451 9.61 14.50 16.85
C ASN A 451 11.02 14.29 16.25
N HIS A 452 11.10 14.00 14.94
CA HIS A 452 12.36 13.77 14.21
C HIS A 452 12.62 14.84 13.15
N GLY A 453 11.80 15.90 13.13
CA GLY A 453 12.02 17.06 12.29
C GLY A 453 11.81 16.85 10.79
N GLY A 454 11.01 15.89 10.34
CA GLY A 454 10.84 15.64 8.90
C GLY A 454 9.74 14.67 8.52
N VAL A 455 10.01 13.78 7.55
CA VAL A 455 9.06 12.83 6.97
C VAL A 455 9.65 11.43 6.99
N HIS A 456 8.85 10.43 7.32
CA HIS A 456 9.24 9.04 7.12
C HIS A 456 8.48 8.45 5.93
N ALA A 457 9.18 7.63 5.14
CA ALA A 457 8.57 6.81 4.10
C ALA A 457 8.73 5.34 4.46
N ILE A 458 7.62 4.62 4.51
CA ILE A 458 7.60 3.17 4.64
C ILE A 458 7.20 2.59 3.29
N GLY A 459 7.96 1.64 2.77
CA GLY A 459 7.68 1.15 1.44
C GLY A 459 8.32 -0.17 1.09
N VAL A 460 7.95 -0.70 -0.07
CA VAL A 460 8.48 -1.95 -0.59
C VAL A 460 9.60 -1.64 -1.59
N THR A 461 10.76 -2.27 -1.44
CA THR A 461 11.88 -2.19 -2.39
C THR A 461 11.60 -3.06 -3.63
N PRO A 462 12.30 -2.85 -4.76
CA PRO A 462 12.19 -3.73 -5.93
C PRO A 462 12.37 -5.22 -5.60
N GLY A 463 13.24 -5.57 -4.66
CA GLY A 463 13.47 -6.93 -4.18
C GLY A 463 12.39 -7.47 -3.24
N GLY A 464 11.39 -6.67 -2.87
CA GLY A 464 10.28 -7.07 -2.00
C GLY A 464 10.51 -6.81 -0.51
N ALA A 465 11.59 -6.10 -0.13
CA ALA A 465 11.85 -5.76 1.26
C ALA A 465 10.95 -4.62 1.72
N LEU A 466 10.44 -4.68 2.95
CA LEU A 466 9.77 -3.56 3.58
C LEU A 466 10.83 -2.68 4.23
N ALA A 467 10.92 -1.42 3.84
CA ALA A 467 11.95 -0.48 4.28
C ALA A 467 11.34 0.77 4.92
N TRP A 468 12.04 1.30 5.91
CA TRP A 468 11.78 2.58 6.55
C TRP A 468 12.88 3.57 6.19
N LEU A 469 12.53 4.56 5.37
CA LEU A 469 13.38 5.69 5.02
C LEU A 469 13.02 6.92 5.87
N ARG A 470 14.04 7.66 6.31
CA ARG A 470 13.88 8.85 7.15
C ARG A 470 14.42 10.07 6.41
N PHE A 471 13.62 11.11 6.32
CA PHE A 471 13.94 12.38 5.68
C PHE A 471 13.89 13.51 6.71
N ASN A 472 14.84 14.44 6.64
CA ASN A 472 14.83 15.64 7.48
C ASN A 472 13.84 16.71 6.95
N SER A 473 13.78 17.87 7.60
CA SER A 473 12.86 18.97 7.25
C SER A 473 13.08 19.53 5.85
N ASP A 474 14.30 19.41 5.32
CA ASP A 474 14.68 19.87 4.00
C ASP A 474 14.46 18.79 2.93
N GLY A 475 13.94 17.62 3.32
CA GLY A 475 13.66 16.49 2.43
C GLY A 475 14.86 15.62 2.12
N ALA A 476 16.03 15.82 2.76
CA ALA A 476 17.20 14.97 2.56
C ALA A 476 17.06 13.66 3.34
N GLN A 477 17.36 12.54 2.68
CA GLN A 477 17.35 11.22 3.33
C GLN A 477 18.51 11.13 4.34
N VAL A 478 18.20 10.89 5.61
CA VAL A 478 19.15 10.81 6.73
C VAL A 478 19.30 9.38 7.29
N GLY A 479 18.45 8.45 6.86
CA GLY A 479 18.58 7.06 7.28
C GLY A 479 17.67 6.11 6.51
N ALA A 480 18.04 4.84 6.54
CA ALA A 480 17.26 3.72 6.03
C ALA A 480 17.37 2.54 6.99
N GLU A 481 16.29 1.78 7.15
CA GLU A 481 16.24 0.56 7.95
C GLU A 481 15.31 -0.44 7.25
N GLU A 482 15.63 -1.74 7.29
CA GLU A 482 14.71 -2.78 6.84
C GLU A 482 13.77 -3.18 7.97
N ILE A 483 12.47 -3.23 7.68
CA ILE A 483 11.45 -3.78 8.57
C ILE A 483 11.44 -5.30 8.36
N THR A 484 11.80 -6.03 9.42
CA THR A 484 11.82 -7.50 9.38
C THR A 484 10.41 -8.04 9.18
N GLN A 485 10.26 -9.02 8.28
CA GLN A 485 8.99 -9.68 7.98
C GLN A 485 9.15 -11.19 8.12
N ALA A 486 8.13 -11.86 8.65
CA ALA A 486 7.98 -13.31 8.63
C ALA A 486 7.15 -13.73 7.42
N ALA A 487 7.60 -14.75 6.69
CA ALA A 487 6.89 -15.22 5.50
C ALA A 487 5.50 -15.77 5.84
N VAL A 488 4.59 -15.61 4.89
CA VAL A 488 3.19 -16.04 4.98
C VAL A 488 2.87 -16.94 3.78
N TRP A 489 1.75 -17.64 3.83
CA TRP A 489 1.30 -18.39 2.66
C TRP A 489 0.84 -17.44 1.56
N ASP A 490 0.99 -17.83 0.29
CA ASP A 490 0.22 -17.18 -0.78
C ASP A 490 -1.23 -17.73 -0.79
N ASP A 491 -2.17 -16.96 -1.35
CA ASP A 491 -3.59 -17.34 -1.34
C ASP A 491 -3.85 -18.68 -2.05
N GLN A 492 -3.16 -18.92 -3.16
CA GLN A 492 -3.29 -20.14 -3.96
C GLN A 492 -2.83 -21.38 -3.19
N ALA A 493 -1.75 -21.25 -2.42
CA ALA A 493 -1.18 -22.30 -1.59
C ALA A 493 -2.13 -22.67 -0.47
N GLN A 494 -2.80 -21.69 0.14
CA GLN A 494 -3.83 -21.97 1.14
C GLN A 494 -5.00 -22.75 0.55
N ASP A 495 -5.45 -22.39 -0.66
CA ASP A 495 -6.57 -23.05 -1.32
C ASP A 495 -6.22 -24.50 -1.74
N VAL A 496 -5.02 -24.74 -2.28
CA VAL A 496 -4.53 -26.09 -2.62
C VAL A 496 -4.42 -26.99 -1.37
N GLN A 497 -3.85 -26.47 -0.27
CA GLN A 497 -3.77 -27.23 0.98
C GLN A 497 -5.14 -27.59 1.54
N ARG A 498 -6.12 -26.69 1.41
CA ARG A 498 -7.51 -26.95 1.83
C ARG A 498 -8.17 -28.00 0.95
N ALA A 499 -8.09 -27.88 -0.36
CA ALA A 499 -8.63 -28.89 -1.29
C ALA A 499 -8.08 -30.29 -0.99
N THR A 500 -6.78 -30.38 -0.68
CA THR A 500 -6.12 -31.64 -0.30
C THR A 500 -6.63 -32.19 1.03
N ARG A 501 -6.94 -31.33 2.02
CA ARG A 501 -7.52 -31.76 3.30
C ARG A 501 -8.95 -32.26 3.15
N VAL A 502 -9.77 -31.58 2.35
CA VAL A 502 -11.17 -31.98 2.09
C VAL A 502 -11.21 -33.33 1.34
N ALA A 503 -10.36 -33.53 0.34
CA ALA A 503 -10.27 -34.81 -0.36
C ALA A 503 -9.86 -35.97 0.57
N ARG A 504 -9.01 -35.70 1.57
CA ARG A 504 -8.60 -36.71 2.58
C ARG A 504 -9.62 -36.95 3.70
N SER A 505 -10.57 -36.05 3.91
CA SER A 505 -11.66 -36.27 4.89
C SER A 505 -12.87 -36.98 4.29
N VAL A 506 -12.94 -37.07 2.96
CA VAL A 506 -14.03 -37.71 2.20
C VAL A 506 -13.64 -39.11 1.70
N ALA A 507 -12.34 -39.44 1.71
CA ALA A 507 -11.79 -40.78 1.49
C ALA A 507 -11.51 -41.46 2.84
#